data_AF-A0A960DSW1-F1
#
_entry.id   AF-A0A960DSW1-F1
#
_cell.length_a   1.000
_cell.length_b   1.000
_cell.length_c   1.000
_cell.angle_alpha   90.00
_cell.angle_beta   90.00
_cell.angle_gamma   90.00
#
_symmetry.space_group_name_H-M   'P 1'
#
loop_
_entity.id
_entity.type
_entity.pdbx_description
1 polymer ?
#
loop_
_entity_poly.entity_id
_entity_poly.type
_entity_poly.pdbx_seq_one_letter_code
_entity_poly.pdbx_strand_id
1 'polypeptide(L)'
;MRRFLPLLLAAGLLLAACGTSGGNDDAAPTTTTAATDDATTTTADDAATTTTDGPSGDDGDQPSEDNYVGAFTEQLSSGGGGNLSFDEDTATCVATGWVDALGVDALRESGVALDDLADPDFDLADELEPGAEAGAAMAQAFPACEADLIGTFADVVSGGDAEAAGCLVDAIDPEAFYEELGRSFGLGADEELSSMLDTAGTACGIGA
;
A
#
# COMPACT_ATOMS: atom_id res chain seq x y z
N MET A 1 -12.77 -46.84 -6.19
CA MET A 1 -13.00 -47.26 -4.78
C MET A 1 -13.07 -46.00 -3.95
N ARG A 2 -14.27 -45.63 -3.48
CA ARG A 2 -14.52 -44.42 -2.68
C ARG A 2 -14.03 -44.66 -1.25
N ARG A 3 -13.05 -43.89 -0.79
CA ARG A 3 -12.66 -43.86 0.63
C ARG A 3 -13.21 -42.58 1.24
N PHE A 4 -14.22 -42.78 2.09
CA PHE A 4 -14.75 -41.80 3.02
C PHE A 4 -13.69 -41.51 4.09
N LEU A 5 -13.35 -40.24 4.31
CA LEU A 5 -12.63 -39.78 5.49
C LEU A 5 -13.57 -38.86 6.29
N PRO A 6 -13.81 -39.10 7.58
CA PRO A 6 -14.83 -38.38 8.36
C PRO A 6 -14.35 -37.03 8.86
N LEU A 7 -15.28 -36.07 8.87
CA LEU A 7 -15.26 -34.82 9.63
C LEU A 7 -14.73 -35.02 11.06
N LEU A 8 -13.73 -34.24 11.45
CA LEU A 8 -13.41 -33.93 12.85
C LEU A 8 -13.72 -32.46 13.09
N LEU A 9 -14.90 -32.24 13.67
CA LEU A 9 -15.44 -30.95 14.08
C LEU A 9 -14.92 -30.65 15.50
N ALA A 10 -13.96 -29.73 15.63
CA ALA A 10 -13.48 -29.24 16.91
C ALA A 10 -13.88 -27.77 17.08
N ALA A 11 -15.02 -27.56 17.73
CA ALA A 11 -15.49 -26.26 18.19
C ALA A 11 -14.68 -25.84 19.44
N GLY A 12 -13.91 -24.77 19.34
CA GLY A 12 -13.24 -24.10 20.47
C GLY A 12 -13.83 -22.70 20.65
N LEU A 13 -14.81 -22.58 21.53
CA LEU A 13 -15.55 -21.36 21.82
C LEU A 13 -14.97 -20.64 23.06
N LEU A 14 -14.52 -19.39 22.86
CA LEU A 14 -14.53 -18.19 23.71
C LEU A 14 -14.14 -18.25 25.21
N LEU A 15 -13.25 -17.32 25.61
CA LEU A 15 -13.42 -16.42 26.77
C LEU A 15 -12.42 -15.25 26.71
N ALA A 16 -12.89 -14.12 26.18
CA ALA A 16 -12.27 -12.81 26.37
C ALA A 16 -12.68 -12.25 27.74
N ALA A 17 -11.70 -11.89 28.57
CA ALA A 17 -11.93 -11.15 29.80
C ALA A 17 -11.39 -9.72 29.63
N CYS A 18 -12.33 -8.77 29.49
CA CYS A 18 -12.09 -7.34 29.64
C CYS A 18 -11.52 -7.04 31.04
N GLY A 19 -10.31 -6.49 31.11
CA GLY A 19 -9.75 -5.86 32.29
C GLY A 19 -9.82 -4.35 32.17
N THR A 20 -10.86 -3.73 32.72
CA THR A 20 -10.98 -2.28 32.96
C THR A 20 -10.95 -2.05 34.47
N SER A 21 -10.06 -1.17 34.97
CA SER A 21 -10.20 -0.53 36.31
C SER A 21 -8.99 0.34 36.70
N GLY A 22 -9.24 1.65 36.84
CA GLY A 22 -8.70 2.55 37.88
C GLY A 22 -7.37 3.26 37.57
N GLY A 23 -7.17 4.55 37.83
CA GLY A 23 -7.98 5.59 38.46
C GLY A 23 -7.07 6.76 38.91
N ASN A 24 -7.64 7.99 38.91
CA ASN A 24 -7.34 9.19 39.73
C ASN A 24 -5.95 9.86 39.60
N ASP A 25 -5.92 11.09 39.06
CA ASP A 25 -5.92 12.39 39.77
C ASP A 25 -4.52 12.79 40.27
N ASP A 26 -3.88 13.72 39.57
CA ASP A 26 -3.12 14.77 40.25
C ASP A 26 -3.15 16.06 39.43
N ALA A 27 -3.71 17.08 40.07
CA ALA A 27 -3.83 18.44 39.59
C ALA A 27 -2.75 19.33 40.23
N ALA A 28 -2.25 20.28 39.41
CA ALA A 28 -1.56 21.54 39.75
C ALA A 28 -0.05 21.47 40.09
N PRO A 29 0.74 22.56 39.88
CA PRO A 29 0.34 23.92 39.50
C PRO A 29 1.04 24.52 38.27
N THR A 30 0.40 25.58 37.78
CA THR A 30 0.89 26.66 36.92
C THR A 30 2.30 27.13 37.29
N THR A 31 3.19 27.22 36.30
CA THR A 31 4.40 28.05 36.39
C THR A 31 4.35 29.09 35.27
N THR A 32 4.03 30.32 35.66
CA THR A 32 4.18 31.52 34.85
C THR A 32 5.65 31.94 34.87
N THR A 33 6.30 31.97 33.71
CA THR A 33 7.50 32.78 33.50
C THR A 33 7.23 33.70 32.31
N ALA A 34 7.11 34.99 32.61
CA ALA A 34 7.10 36.06 31.64
C ALA A 34 8.36 36.92 31.83
N ALA A 35 9.04 37.19 30.73
CA ALA A 35 9.89 38.35 30.41
C ALA A 35 10.97 37.91 29.41
N THR A 36 11.41 38.66 28.39
CA THR A 36 11.00 39.88 27.69
C THR A 36 11.89 39.90 26.44
N ASP A 37 11.37 40.47 25.36
CA ASP A 37 12.00 40.88 24.12
C ASP A 37 13.53 41.05 24.10
N ASP A 38 14.18 40.53 23.05
CA ASP A 38 15.03 41.40 22.23
C ASP A 38 15.02 40.96 20.77
N ALA A 39 15.04 41.98 19.92
CA ALA A 39 14.77 41.95 18.50
C ALA A 39 15.98 41.48 17.69
N THR A 40 15.71 41.22 16.41
CA THR A 40 16.60 41.26 15.23
C THR A 40 16.65 39.92 14.52
N THR A 41 15.92 39.78 13.42
CA THR A 41 16.40 39.00 12.26
C THR A 41 15.76 39.51 10.97
N THR A 42 16.56 40.30 10.25
CA THR A 42 16.81 40.35 8.81
C THR A 42 15.79 39.68 7.88
N THR A 43 15.12 40.52 7.09
CA THR A 43 14.58 40.19 5.76
C THR A 43 15.74 39.87 4.81
N ALA A 44 15.80 38.63 4.31
CA ALA A 44 16.57 38.28 3.13
C ALA A 44 15.60 37.64 2.13
N ASP A 45 15.16 38.49 1.20
CA ASP A 45 14.79 38.11 -0.17
C ASP A 45 15.98 37.40 -0.85
N ASP A 46 15.68 36.66 -1.93
CA ASP A 46 16.60 35.90 -2.77
C ASP A 46 17.10 34.54 -2.23
N ALA A 47 16.18 33.57 -2.16
CA ALA A 47 16.57 32.18 -2.40
C ALA A 47 16.64 31.96 -3.93
N ALA A 48 17.80 32.31 -4.49
CA ALA A 48 18.21 31.88 -5.81
C ALA A 48 18.08 30.35 -5.89
N THR A 49 17.26 29.88 -6.83
CA THR A 49 17.25 28.49 -7.30
C THR A 49 18.67 28.15 -7.72
N THR A 50 19.39 27.49 -6.84
CA THR A 50 20.75 27.03 -7.13
C THR A 50 20.60 25.69 -7.84
N THR A 51 20.33 25.76 -9.15
CA THR A 51 20.62 24.64 -10.05
C THR A 51 22.13 24.46 -9.99
N THR A 52 22.57 23.55 -9.12
CA THR A 52 23.94 23.07 -9.13
C THR A 52 24.05 22.19 -10.36
N ASP A 53 24.42 22.78 -11.50
CA ASP A 53 25.07 22.07 -12.60
C ASP A 53 26.38 21.48 -12.05
N GLY A 54 26.25 20.32 -11.42
CA GLY A 54 27.37 19.44 -11.10
C GLY A 54 27.97 18.93 -12.40
N PRO A 55 29.31 18.81 -12.49
CA PRO A 55 29.98 18.44 -13.73
C PRO A 55 29.41 17.12 -14.27
N SER A 56 28.96 17.16 -15.53
CA SER A 56 28.52 16.03 -16.33
C SER A 56 29.59 14.94 -16.33
N GLY A 57 29.46 14.02 -15.36
CA GLY A 57 30.04 12.70 -15.41
C GLY A 57 29.22 11.89 -16.40
N ASP A 58 29.92 11.22 -17.31
CA ASP A 58 29.38 10.20 -18.20
C ASP A 58 28.97 8.97 -17.38
N ASP A 59 27.90 9.10 -16.60
CA ASP A 59 27.18 7.98 -15.99
C ASP A 59 26.10 7.59 -17.00
N GLY A 60 26.38 6.58 -17.83
CA GLY A 60 25.50 6.18 -18.93
C GLY A 60 24.03 6.08 -18.50
N ASP A 61 23.16 6.84 -19.17
CA ASP A 61 21.68 6.89 -19.10
C ASP A 61 21.07 6.02 -17.98
N GLN A 62 21.18 6.46 -16.72
CA GLN A 62 20.48 5.82 -15.62
C GLN A 62 19.01 6.27 -15.64
N PRO A 63 18.04 5.38 -15.37
CA PRO A 63 16.63 5.75 -15.31
C PRO A 63 16.36 6.90 -14.33
N SER A 64 15.56 7.89 -14.74
CA SER A 64 15.05 8.96 -13.86
C SER A 64 13.83 8.49 -13.06
N GLU A 65 13.41 9.31 -12.08
CA GLU A 65 12.15 9.14 -11.36
C GLU A 65 10.95 9.01 -12.32
N ASP A 66 10.83 9.93 -13.28
CA ASP A 66 9.77 9.91 -14.30
C ASP A 66 9.74 8.60 -15.10
N ASN A 67 10.89 7.97 -15.34
CA ASN A 67 10.94 6.69 -16.03
C ASN A 67 10.33 5.56 -15.18
N TYR A 68 10.61 5.54 -13.87
CA TYR A 68 10.01 4.56 -12.95
C TYR A 68 8.51 4.80 -12.75
N VAL A 69 8.10 6.07 -12.61
CA VAL A 69 6.68 6.43 -12.53
C VAL A 69 5.96 5.97 -13.80
N GLY A 70 6.56 6.20 -14.97
CA GLY A 70 6.03 5.74 -16.25
C GLY A 70 5.85 4.22 -16.32
N ALA A 71 6.85 3.46 -15.87
CA ALA A 71 6.78 1.99 -15.85
C ALA A 71 5.67 1.47 -14.94
N PHE A 72 5.60 1.95 -13.68
CA PHE A 72 4.52 1.56 -12.77
C PHE A 72 3.14 2.03 -13.26
N THR A 73 3.06 3.18 -13.93
CA THR A 73 1.80 3.64 -14.55
C THR A 73 1.34 2.68 -15.64
N GLU A 74 2.26 2.23 -16.51
CA GLU A 74 1.95 1.24 -17.55
C GLU A 74 1.50 -0.09 -16.94
N GLN A 75 2.17 -0.55 -15.88
CA GLN A 75 1.78 -1.74 -15.14
C GLN A 75 0.36 -1.63 -14.55
N LEU A 76 0.08 -0.54 -13.83
CA LEU A 76 -1.19 -0.31 -13.14
C LEU A 76 -2.35 -0.05 -14.12
N SER A 77 -2.08 0.52 -15.30
CA SER A 77 -3.10 0.79 -16.31
C SER A 77 -3.37 -0.41 -17.23
N SER A 78 -2.38 -1.29 -17.43
CA SER A 78 -2.52 -2.51 -18.24
C SER A 78 -3.16 -3.69 -17.50
N GLY A 79 -3.25 -3.62 -16.17
CA GLY A 79 -3.92 -4.62 -15.34
C GLY A 79 -2.98 -5.51 -14.53
N GLY A 80 -1.93 -4.93 -13.93
CA GLY A 80 -0.95 -5.66 -13.13
C GLY A 80 -1.52 -6.56 -12.03
N GLY A 81 -0.80 -7.65 -11.74
CA GLY A 81 -0.98 -8.49 -10.55
C GLY A 81 -2.35 -9.16 -10.38
N GLY A 82 -3.13 -9.32 -11.45
CA GLY A 82 -4.46 -9.94 -11.38
C GLY A 82 -5.56 -9.22 -12.13
N ASN A 83 -5.24 -8.51 -13.23
CA ASN A 83 -6.22 -7.81 -14.07
C ASN A 83 -6.88 -6.60 -13.38
N LEU A 84 -6.17 -6.01 -12.41
CA LEU A 84 -6.57 -4.80 -11.71
C LEU A 84 -6.05 -3.60 -12.50
N SER A 85 -6.88 -3.07 -13.40
CA SER A 85 -6.52 -1.92 -14.24
C SER A 85 -7.14 -0.62 -13.72
N PHE A 86 -6.34 0.43 -13.59
CA PHE A 86 -6.81 1.78 -13.28
C PHE A 86 -6.73 2.69 -14.52
N ASP A 87 -7.49 3.78 -14.54
CA ASP A 87 -7.30 4.81 -15.54
C ASP A 87 -5.92 5.48 -15.38
N GLU A 88 -5.42 6.09 -16.45
CA GLU A 88 -4.06 6.64 -16.51
C GLU A 88 -3.77 7.67 -15.42
N ASP A 89 -4.75 8.53 -15.07
CA ASP A 89 -4.56 9.56 -14.04
C ASP A 89 -4.43 8.92 -12.65
N THR A 90 -5.31 7.96 -12.33
CA THR A 90 -5.26 7.19 -11.08
C THR A 90 -3.98 6.36 -10.99
N ALA A 91 -3.63 5.65 -12.06
CA ALA A 91 -2.41 4.84 -12.16
C ALA A 91 -1.16 5.70 -11.95
N THR A 92 -1.09 6.89 -12.56
CA THR A 92 0.03 7.83 -12.40
C THR A 92 0.16 8.32 -10.96
N CYS A 93 -0.97 8.63 -10.31
CA CYS A 93 -0.97 9.05 -8.91
C CYS A 93 -0.42 7.94 -8.00
N VAL A 94 -0.91 6.71 -8.15
CA VAL A 94 -0.47 5.56 -7.35
C VAL A 94 1.01 5.25 -7.63
N ALA A 95 1.41 5.23 -8.90
CA ALA A 95 2.79 5.00 -9.33
C ALA A 95 3.76 6.02 -8.71
N THR A 96 3.37 7.30 -8.64
CA THR A 96 4.16 8.34 -7.97
C THR A 96 4.34 8.02 -6.49
N GLY A 97 3.25 7.66 -5.79
CA GLY A 97 3.32 7.23 -4.39
C GLY A 97 4.20 6.00 -4.16
N TRP A 98 4.22 5.06 -5.11
CA TRP A 98 5.08 3.87 -5.05
C TRP A 98 6.55 4.22 -5.25
N VAL A 99 6.88 5.05 -6.23
CA VAL A 99 8.27 5.51 -6.45
C VAL A 99 8.78 6.32 -5.26
N ASP A 100 7.94 7.15 -4.65
CA ASP A 100 8.25 7.88 -3.42
C ASP A 100 8.52 6.93 -2.23
N ALA A 101 7.71 5.87 -2.10
CA ALA A 101 7.84 4.88 -1.03
C ALA A 101 9.10 4.01 -1.18
N LEU A 102 9.42 3.59 -2.41
CA LEU A 102 10.56 2.73 -2.71
C LEU A 102 11.87 3.52 -2.76
N GLY A 103 11.82 4.74 -3.31
CA GLY A 103 12.97 5.58 -3.59
C GLY A 103 13.67 5.20 -4.89
N VAL A 104 14.00 6.21 -5.70
CA VAL A 104 14.67 6.05 -7.01
C VAL A 104 16.03 5.35 -6.88
N ASP A 105 16.79 5.63 -5.82
CA ASP A 105 18.09 5.01 -5.64
C ASP A 105 17.97 3.50 -5.36
N ALA A 106 16.99 3.07 -4.56
CA ALA A 106 16.74 1.65 -4.33
C ALA A 106 16.27 0.94 -5.60
N LEU A 107 15.41 1.59 -6.40
CA LEU A 107 14.96 1.08 -7.70
C LEU A 107 16.09 0.97 -8.74
N ARG A 108 17.12 1.81 -8.65
CA ARG A 108 18.33 1.68 -9.49
C ARG A 108 19.23 0.56 -8.98
N GLU A 109 19.40 0.47 -7.66
CA GLU A 109 20.25 -0.53 -7.02
C GLU A 109 19.71 -1.96 -7.15
N SER A 110 18.39 -2.12 -7.27
CA SER A 110 17.77 -3.42 -7.54
C SER A 110 18.15 -3.99 -8.91
N GLY A 111 18.48 -3.12 -9.87
CA GLY A 111 18.86 -3.51 -11.22
C GLY A 111 17.70 -4.04 -12.06
N VAL A 112 16.45 -3.92 -11.60
CA VAL A 112 15.25 -4.28 -12.35
C VAL A 112 15.11 -3.34 -13.56
N ALA A 113 14.86 -3.88 -14.75
CA ALA A 113 14.67 -3.07 -15.93
C ALA A 113 13.30 -2.40 -15.95
N LEU A 114 13.19 -1.22 -16.57
CA LEU A 114 11.92 -0.51 -16.70
C LEU A 114 10.87 -1.32 -17.46
N ASP A 115 11.28 -2.09 -18.48
CA ASP A 115 10.39 -2.97 -19.23
C ASP A 115 9.82 -4.08 -18.34
N ASP A 116 10.60 -4.59 -17.38
CA ASP A 116 10.13 -5.60 -16.42
C ASP A 116 9.16 -4.95 -15.43
N LEU A 117 9.45 -3.75 -14.91
CA LEU A 117 8.53 -3.01 -14.02
C LEU A 117 7.20 -2.66 -14.69
N ALA A 118 7.21 -2.42 -16.00
CA ALA A 118 6.00 -2.15 -16.78
C ALA A 118 5.18 -3.41 -17.07
N ASP A 119 5.75 -4.60 -16.86
CA ASP A 119 5.07 -5.87 -17.11
C ASP A 119 3.97 -6.11 -16.06
N PRO A 120 2.71 -6.34 -16.47
CA PRO A 120 1.63 -6.64 -15.54
C PRO A 120 1.86 -7.92 -14.72
N ASP A 121 2.70 -8.84 -15.19
CA ASP A 121 3.04 -10.07 -14.47
C ASP A 121 4.23 -9.90 -13.50
N PHE A 122 4.79 -8.69 -13.38
CA PHE A 122 5.92 -8.41 -12.48
C PHE A 122 5.51 -8.46 -10.99
N ASP A 123 6.18 -9.31 -10.22
CA ASP A 123 5.97 -9.42 -8.78
C ASP A 123 6.92 -8.51 -8.00
N LEU A 124 6.37 -7.36 -7.60
CA LEU A 124 7.07 -6.32 -6.87
C LEU A 124 7.57 -6.79 -5.48
N ALA A 125 6.83 -7.68 -4.82
CA ALA A 125 7.17 -8.14 -3.48
C ALA A 125 8.37 -9.10 -3.53
N ASP A 126 8.39 -10.00 -4.51
CA ASP A 126 9.45 -11.00 -4.68
C ASP A 126 10.75 -10.42 -5.27
N GLU A 127 10.66 -9.44 -6.18
CA GLU A 127 11.84 -8.92 -6.88
C GLU A 127 12.50 -7.72 -6.19
N LEU A 128 11.70 -6.85 -5.54
CA LEU A 128 12.23 -5.63 -4.91
C LEU A 128 12.33 -5.72 -3.39
N GLU A 129 11.65 -6.68 -2.76
CA GLU A 129 11.63 -6.88 -1.30
C GLU A 129 11.58 -5.55 -0.51
N PRO A 130 10.58 -4.69 -0.76
CA PRO A 130 10.62 -3.28 -0.34
C PRO A 130 10.61 -3.09 1.19
N GLY A 131 10.29 -4.15 1.94
CA GLY A 131 10.20 -4.13 3.39
C GLY A 131 8.87 -3.58 3.88
N ALA A 132 8.57 -3.83 5.16
CA ALA A 132 7.26 -3.54 5.73
C ALA A 132 6.83 -2.05 5.64
N GLU A 133 7.76 -1.12 5.79
CA GLU A 133 7.46 0.32 5.77
C GLU A 133 7.08 0.80 4.36
N ALA A 134 7.89 0.46 3.35
CA ALA A 134 7.60 0.82 1.98
C ALA A 134 6.35 0.08 1.46
N GLY A 135 6.18 -1.21 1.80
CA GLY A 135 4.98 -1.96 1.47
C GLY A 135 3.69 -1.31 2.02
N ALA A 136 3.72 -0.87 3.28
CA ALA A 136 2.59 -0.12 3.87
C ALA A 136 2.35 1.22 3.17
N ALA A 137 3.39 1.98 2.83
CA ALA A 137 3.26 3.24 2.09
C ALA A 137 2.69 3.02 0.68
N MET A 138 3.12 1.96 -0.01
CA MET A 138 2.59 1.57 -1.32
C MET A 138 1.10 1.21 -1.25
N ALA A 139 0.68 0.42 -0.24
CA ALA A 139 -0.73 0.09 -0.05
C ALA A 139 -1.58 1.35 0.23
N GLN A 140 -1.03 2.33 0.94
CA GLN A 140 -1.73 3.59 1.23
C GLN A 140 -1.79 4.57 0.07
N ALA A 141 -0.99 4.37 -0.99
CA ALA A 141 -1.08 5.17 -2.20
C ALA A 141 -2.43 5.01 -2.90
N PHE A 142 -3.03 3.82 -2.86
CA PHE A 142 -4.35 3.56 -3.45
C PHE A 142 -5.46 4.46 -2.87
N PRO A 143 -5.76 4.42 -1.55
CA PRO A 143 -6.81 5.27 -0.99
C PRO A 143 -6.43 6.76 -1.04
N ALA A 144 -5.14 7.12 -0.99
CA ALA A 144 -4.70 8.51 -1.14
C ALA A 144 -4.99 9.08 -2.54
N CYS A 145 -4.95 8.22 -3.56
CA CYS A 145 -5.25 8.55 -4.95
C CYS A 145 -6.70 8.26 -5.34
N GLU A 146 -7.59 8.00 -4.37
CA GLU A 146 -8.99 7.63 -4.61
C GLU A 146 -9.16 6.38 -5.50
N ALA A 147 -8.14 5.52 -5.57
CA ALA A 147 -8.18 4.28 -6.32
C ALA A 147 -9.01 3.24 -5.56
N ASP A 148 -10.17 2.87 -6.13
CA ASP A 148 -11.07 1.86 -5.55
C ASP A 148 -10.55 0.44 -5.80
N LEU A 149 -9.47 0.08 -5.09
CA LEU A 149 -8.85 -1.23 -5.22
C LEU A 149 -9.78 -2.36 -4.78
N ILE A 150 -10.54 -2.17 -3.70
CA ILE A 150 -11.49 -3.18 -3.19
C ILE A 150 -12.63 -3.40 -4.17
N GLY A 151 -13.23 -2.33 -4.71
CA GLY A 151 -14.26 -2.43 -5.73
C GLY A 151 -13.75 -3.07 -7.03
N THR A 152 -12.54 -2.69 -7.48
CA THR A 152 -11.91 -3.28 -8.67
C THR A 152 -11.63 -4.76 -8.46
N PHE A 153 -11.08 -5.14 -7.31
CA PHE A 153 -10.87 -6.54 -6.94
C PHE A 153 -12.18 -7.33 -6.89
N ALA A 154 -13.22 -6.75 -6.28
CA ALA A 154 -14.53 -7.38 -6.19
C ALA A 154 -15.17 -7.61 -7.57
N ASP A 155 -15.04 -6.65 -8.49
CA ASP A 155 -15.51 -6.78 -9.88
C ASP A 155 -14.78 -7.93 -10.61
N VAL A 156 -13.44 -7.98 -10.51
CA VAL A 156 -12.64 -9.03 -11.13
C VAL A 156 -13.01 -10.42 -10.58
N VAL A 157 -13.04 -10.58 -9.26
CA VAL A 157 -13.30 -11.88 -8.61
C VAL A 157 -14.73 -12.36 -8.83
N SER A 158 -15.69 -11.46 -8.88
CA SER A 158 -17.08 -11.79 -9.20
C SER A 158 -17.32 -12.10 -10.68
N GLY A 159 -16.34 -11.80 -11.55
CA GLY A 159 -16.51 -11.90 -13.00
C GLY A 159 -17.50 -10.86 -13.55
N GLY A 160 -17.60 -9.69 -12.90
CA GLY A 160 -18.52 -8.61 -13.26
C GLY A 160 -19.97 -8.79 -12.77
N ASP A 161 -20.22 -9.72 -11.84
CA ASP A 161 -21.53 -9.86 -11.21
C ASP A 161 -21.71 -8.79 -10.12
N ALA A 162 -22.60 -7.83 -10.37
CA ALA A 162 -22.79 -6.68 -9.48
C ALA A 162 -23.31 -7.04 -8.08
N GLU A 163 -24.06 -8.14 -7.93
CA GLU A 163 -24.57 -8.57 -6.62
C GLU A 163 -23.45 -9.18 -5.78
N ALA A 164 -22.64 -10.05 -6.39
CA ALA A 164 -21.50 -10.67 -5.76
C ALA A 164 -20.36 -9.65 -5.48
N ALA A 165 -20.11 -8.71 -6.41
CA ALA A 165 -19.16 -7.62 -6.20
C ALA A 165 -19.58 -6.72 -5.04
N GLY A 166 -20.85 -6.31 -4.99
CA GLY A 166 -21.38 -5.51 -3.88
C GLY A 166 -21.26 -6.24 -2.53
N CYS A 167 -21.56 -7.54 -2.51
CA CYS A 167 -21.35 -8.36 -1.32
C CYS A 167 -19.88 -8.39 -0.87
N LEU A 168 -18.93 -8.57 -1.80
CA LEU A 168 -17.50 -8.57 -1.48
C LEU A 168 -17.05 -7.24 -0.87
N VAL A 169 -17.45 -6.13 -1.50
CA VAL A 169 -17.13 -4.78 -0.99
C VAL A 169 -17.69 -4.58 0.44
N ASP A 170 -18.91 -5.06 0.71
CA ASP A 170 -19.52 -4.97 2.04
C ASP A 170 -18.88 -5.94 3.07
N ALA A 171 -18.29 -7.04 2.61
CA ALA A 171 -17.70 -8.07 3.45
C ALA A 171 -16.22 -7.79 3.81
N ILE A 172 -15.52 -7.00 3.01
CA ILE A 172 -14.12 -6.65 3.22
C ILE A 172 -14.03 -5.39 4.10
N ASP A 173 -13.33 -5.50 5.22
CA ASP A 173 -12.97 -4.33 6.02
C ASP A 173 -11.82 -3.57 5.33
N PRO A 174 -12.02 -2.30 4.94
CA PRO A 174 -11.03 -1.59 4.13
C PRO A 174 -9.73 -1.32 4.90
N GLU A 175 -9.80 -1.01 6.20
CA GLU A 175 -8.61 -0.75 7.01
C GLU A 175 -7.75 -2.02 7.13
N ALA A 176 -8.39 -3.15 7.45
CA ALA A 176 -7.72 -4.45 7.53
C ALA A 176 -7.18 -4.90 6.17
N PHE A 177 -7.92 -4.66 5.08
CA PHE A 177 -7.46 -5.00 3.73
C PHE A 177 -6.18 -4.26 3.35
N TYR A 178 -6.12 -2.93 3.54
CA TYR A 178 -4.91 -2.17 3.22
C TYR A 178 -3.74 -2.46 4.18
N GLU A 179 -4.01 -2.78 5.45
CA GLU A 179 -2.97 -3.24 6.38
C GLU A 179 -2.33 -4.55 5.90
N GLU A 180 -3.14 -5.55 5.55
CA GLU A 180 -2.65 -6.84 5.06
C GLU A 180 -2.03 -6.73 3.66
N LEU A 181 -2.57 -5.89 2.78
CA LEU A 181 -1.96 -5.60 1.48
C LEU A 181 -0.57 -4.99 1.65
N GLY A 182 -0.40 -4.06 2.59
CA GLY A 182 0.90 -3.48 2.90
C GLY A 182 1.91 -4.51 3.42
N ARG A 183 1.44 -5.47 4.25
CA ARG A 183 2.26 -6.62 4.67
C ARG A 183 2.59 -7.55 3.51
N SER A 184 1.66 -7.80 2.60
CA SER A 184 1.88 -8.60 1.41
C SER A 184 2.98 -7.98 0.54
N PHE A 185 2.90 -6.67 0.24
CA PHE A 185 3.95 -5.98 -0.52
C PHE A 185 5.30 -5.96 0.21
N GLY A 186 5.30 -5.73 1.52
CA GLY A 186 6.53 -5.51 2.27
C GLY A 186 7.24 -6.78 2.76
N LEU A 187 6.51 -7.87 2.96
CA LEU A 187 7.00 -9.09 3.62
C LEU A 187 6.67 -10.37 2.84
N GLY A 188 5.98 -10.28 1.70
CA GLY A 188 5.47 -11.46 0.97
C GLY A 188 4.49 -12.28 1.81
N ALA A 189 3.81 -11.66 2.78
CA ALA A 189 2.89 -12.34 3.68
C ALA A 189 1.47 -12.35 3.11
N ASP A 190 1.18 -13.30 2.22
CA ASP A 190 -0.10 -13.42 1.51
C ASP A 190 -1.14 -14.28 2.24
N GLU A 191 -0.75 -15.08 3.24
CA GLU A 191 -1.66 -16.05 3.88
C GLU A 191 -2.87 -15.40 4.58
N GLU A 192 -2.67 -14.30 5.34
CA GLU A 192 -3.78 -13.62 6.02
C GLU A 192 -4.68 -12.87 5.03
N LEU A 193 -4.09 -12.18 4.05
CA LEU A 193 -4.84 -11.52 2.98
C LEU A 193 -5.67 -12.55 2.20
N SER A 194 -5.06 -13.65 1.77
CA SER A 194 -5.73 -14.75 1.06
C SER A 194 -6.84 -15.37 1.89
N SER A 195 -6.61 -15.63 3.19
CA SER A 195 -7.64 -16.15 4.09
C SER A 195 -8.81 -15.18 4.29
N MET A 196 -8.54 -13.89 4.36
CA MET A 196 -9.58 -12.85 4.45
C MET A 196 -10.44 -12.85 3.18
N LEU A 197 -9.79 -12.87 2.02
CA LEU A 197 -10.44 -12.87 0.71
C LEU A 197 -11.26 -14.15 0.46
N ASP A 198 -10.75 -15.33 0.83
CA ASP A 198 -11.50 -16.60 0.72
C ASP A 198 -12.72 -16.62 1.64
N THR A 199 -12.59 -16.08 2.86
CA THR A 199 -13.71 -15.95 3.80
C THR A 199 -14.81 -15.04 3.23
N ALA A 200 -14.43 -13.89 2.67
CA ALA A 200 -15.36 -12.97 2.02
C ALA A 200 -16.01 -13.60 0.77
N GLY A 201 -15.21 -14.23 -0.10
CA GLY A 201 -15.70 -14.94 -1.29
C GLY A 201 -16.71 -16.02 -0.94
N THR A 202 -16.40 -16.87 0.03
CA THR A 202 -17.30 -17.93 0.52
C THR A 202 -18.59 -17.35 1.08
N ALA A 203 -18.53 -16.25 1.85
CA ALA A 203 -19.71 -15.58 2.38
C ALA A 203 -20.62 -15.03 1.27
N CYS A 204 -20.01 -14.59 0.17
CA CYS A 204 -20.70 -14.04 -1.01
C CYS A 204 -21.06 -15.09 -2.08
N GLY A 205 -20.77 -16.37 -1.84
CA GLY A 205 -21.08 -17.46 -2.77
C GLY A 205 -20.14 -17.54 -3.98
N ILE A 206 -19.00 -16.86 -3.94
CA ILE A 206 -17.93 -16.95 -4.93
C ILE A 206 -16.98 -18.06 -4.48
N GLY A 207 -17.01 -19.23 -5.15
CA GLY A 207 -16.11 -20.35 -4.83
C GLY A 207 -16.76 -21.71 -4.54
N ALA A 208 -17.97 -21.99 -5.05
CA ALA A 208 -18.61 -23.32 -4.99
C ALA A 208 -18.50 -24.12 -6.30
#